data_AF-A0A947DSW7-F1
#
_entry.id   AF-A0A947DSW7-F1
#
_cell.length_a   1.000
_cell.length_b   1.000
_cell.length_c   1.000
_cell.angle_alpha   90.00
_cell.angle_beta   90.00
_cell.angle_gamma   90.00
#
_symmetry.space_group_name_H-M   'P 1'
#
loop_
_entity.id
_entity.type
_entity.pdbx_description
1 polymer ?
#
loop_
_entity_poly.entity_id
_entity_poly.type
_entity_poly.pdbx_seq_one_letter_code
_entity_poly.pdbx_strand_id
1 'polypeptide(L)' 'MHHKRKRPRNVRAGCKLCKPWKVNGYRTERRDGEKFADHRRRAAAARAVREEAGPSP' A
#
# COMPACT_ATOMS: atom_id res chain seq x y z
N MET A 1 -10.23 10.03 -26.90
CA MET A 1 -8.98 9.36 -26.46
C MET A 1 -8.35 10.14 -25.30
N HIS A 2 -8.18 9.57 -24.10
CA HIS A 2 -7.72 10.33 -22.91
C HIS A 2 -6.23 10.68 -23.00
N HIS A 3 -5.89 11.95 -23.29
CA HIS A 3 -4.52 12.42 -23.51
C HIS A 3 -3.56 12.07 -22.36
N LYS A 4 -4.03 12.01 -21.10
CA LYS A 4 -3.17 11.62 -19.97
C LYS A 4 -2.72 10.15 -20.06
N ARG A 5 -3.50 9.25 -20.69
CA ARG A 5 -3.13 7.83 -20.85
C ARG A 5 -1.96 7.61 -21.81
N LYS A 6 -1.69 8.57 -22.71
CA LYS A 6 -0.53 8.55 -23.62
C LYS A 6 0.79 8.80 -22.89
N ARG A 7 0.74 9.33 -21.65
CA ARG A 7 1.96 9.59 -20.87
C ARG A 7 2.56 8.29 -20.32
N PRO A 8 3.89 8.22 -20.20
CA PRO A 8 4.58 7.14 -19.51
C PRO A 8 3.96 6.84 -18.14
N ARG A 9 3.93 5.56 -17.76
CA ARG A 9 3.21 5.10 -16.56
C ARG A 9 3.76 5.69 -15.27
N ASN A 10 5.07 5.94 -15.20
CA ASN A 10 5.74 6.63 -14.09
C ASN A 10 5.25 8.07 -13.91
N VAL A 11 4.98 8.81 -14.99
CA VAL A 11 4.43 10.18 -14.92
C VAL A 11 3.00 10.17 -14.36
N ARG A 12 2.22 9.14 -14.69
CA ARG A 12 0.83 9.01 -14.20
C ARG A 12 0.73 8.51 -12.77
N ALA A 13 1.61 7.60 -12.37
CA ALA A 13 1.50 6.85 -11.12
C ALA A 13 2.58 7.21 -10.10
N GLY A 14 3.48 8.15 -10.39
CA GLY A 14 4.67 8.48 -9.60
C GLY A 14 5.82 7.49 -9.82
N CYS A 15 6.96 7.77 -9.18
CA CYS A 15 8.15 6.93 -9.26
C CYS A 15 7.83 5.49 -8.84
N LYS A 16 8.18 4.55 -9.72
CA LYS A 16 7.93 3.12 -9.57
C LYS A 16 8.93 2.42 -8.64
N LEU A 17 10.12 2.98 -8.50
CA LEU A 17 11.14 2.53 -7.56
C LEU A 17 10.80 2.97 -6.12
N CYS A 18 10.26 4.18 -5.95
CA CYS A 18 9.81 4.66 -4.64
C CYS A 18 8.50 4.00 -4.16
N LYS A 19 7.72 3.41 -5.07
CA LYS A 19 6.43 2.76 -4.78
C LYS A 19 6.41 1.36 -5.38
N PRO A 20 7.20 0.42 -4.83
CA PRO A 20 7.40 -0.92 -5.40
C PRO A 20 6.08 -1.72 -5.51
N TRP A 21 5.12 -1.45 -4.61
CA TRP A 21 3.77 -1.99 -4.67
C TRP A 21 2.99 -1.63 -5.94
N LYS A 22 3.36 -0.55 -6.65
CA LYS A 22 2.75 -0.16 -7.94
C LYS A 22 3.35 -0.89 -9.15
N VAL A 23 4.36 -1.75 -8.94
CA VAL A 23 5.04 -2.52 -9.99
C VAL A 23 4.75 -4.00 -9.80
N ASN A 24 5.24 -4.59 -8.71
CA ASN A 24 5.19 -6.03 -8.44
C ASN A 24 4.28 -6.38 -7.24
N GLY A 25 3.54 -5.42 -6.70
CA GLY A 25 2.74 -5.63 -5.48
C GLY A 25 3.56 -5.80 -4.20
N TYR A 26 4.88 -5.62 -4.27
CA TYR A 26 5.78 -5.75 -3.13
C TYR A 26 5.48 -4.70 -2.05
N ARG A 27 5.22 -5.18 -0.84
CA ARG A 27 4.86 -4.39 0.35
C ARG A 27 6.09 -4.16 1.23
N THR A 28 6.22 -2.96 1.78
CA THR A 28 7.26 -2.65 2.79
C THR A 28 6.73 -2.28 4.17
N GLU A 29 5.42 -2.46 4.43
CA GLU A 29 4.68 -2.20 5.70
C GLU A 29 4.64 -0.74 6.15
N ARG A 30 5.50 0.10 5.59
CA ARG A 30 5.45 1.55 5.69
C ARG A 30 4.14 2.07 5.09
N ARG A 31 3.66 3.21 5.60
CA ARG A 31 2.42 3.89 5.15
C ARG A 31 2.34 4.09 3.63
N ASP A 32 3.45 4.42 2.98
CA ASP A 32 3.54 4.59 1.52
C ASP A 32 4.11 3.35 0.78
N GLY A 33 4.44 2.31 1.54
CA GLY A 33 4.97 1.03 1.09
C GLY A 33 3.92 0.09 0.48
N GLU A 34 2.65 0.48 0.51
CA GLU A 34 1.52 -0.23 -0.07
C GLU A 34 0.40 0.74 -0.48
N LYS A 35 -0.69 0.22 -1.05
CA LYS A 35 -1.87 1.04 -1.36
C LYS A 35 -2.50 1.52 -0.05
N PHE A 36 -2.84 2.79 0.05
CA PHE A 36 -3.41 3.39 1.27
C PHE A 36 -4.61 2.62 1.85
N ALA A 37 -5.55 2.20 1.00
CA ALA A 37 -6.70 1.41 1.43
C ALA A 37 -6.29 0.04 2.01
N ASP A 38 -5.23 -0.57 1.50
CA ASP A 38 -4.73 -1.86 1.94
C ASP A 38 -3.99 -1.71 3.27
N HIS A 39 -3.19 -0.64 3.40
CA HIS A 39 -2.54 -0.25 4.65
C HIS A 39 -3.54 -0.09 5.78
N ARG A 40 -4.63 0.67 5.56
CA ARG A 40 -5.68 0.88 6.56
C ARG A 40 -6.36 -0.43 6.97
N ARG A 41 -6.70 -1.29 6.00
CA ARG A 41 -7.33 -2.59 6.28
C ARG A 41 -6.42 -3.49 7.11
N ARG A 42 -5.13 -3.54 6.78
CA ARG A 42 -4.14 -4.35 7.50
C ARG A 42 -3.88 -3.80 8.90
N ALA A 43 -3.75 -2.48 9.03
CA ALA A 43 -3.58 -1.85 10.33
C ALA A 43 -4.78 -2.10 11.25
N ALA A 44 -6.00 -2.05 10.72
CA ALA A 44 -7.21 -2.39 11.47
C ALA A 44 -7.23 -3.88 11.88
N ALA A 45 -6.94 -4.79 10.95
CA ALA A 45 -6.87 -6.22 11.26
C ALA A 45 -5.79 -6.54 12.30
N ALA A 46 -4.62 -5.92 12.20
CA ALA A 46 -3.55 -6.09 13.18
C ALA A 46 -3.93 -5.56 14.57
N ARG A 47 -4.75 -4.51 14.67
CA ARG A 47 -5.29 -4.03 15.94
C ARG A 47 -6.32 -5.00 16.50
N ALA A 48 -7.27 -5.47 15.68
CA ALA A 48 -8.28 -6.45 16.09
C ALA A 48 -7.63 -7.73 16.64
N VAL A 49 -6.63 -8.28 15.93
CA VAL A 49 -5.88 -9.46 16.40
C VAL A 49 -5.18 -9.21 17.73
N ARG A 50 -4.63 -8.00 17.96
CA ARG A 50 -3.98 -7.66 19.25
C ARG A 50 -4.99 -7.50 20.38
N GLU A 51 -6.16 -6.94 20.10
CA GLU A 51 -7.26 -6.80 21.06
C GLU A 51 -7.80 -8.18 21.46
N GLU A 52 -7.98 -9.08 20.48
CA GLU A 52 -8.42 -10.47 20.70
C GLU A 52 -7.36 -11.29 21.45
N ALA A 53 -6.07 -11.10 21.15
CA ALA A 53 -4.99 -11.85 21.78
C ALA A 53 -4.83 -11.55 23.28
N GLY A 54 -5.37 -10.43 23.78
CA GLY A 54 -5.25 -10.01 25.18
C GLY A 54 -3.79 -9.79 25.63
N PRO A 55 -3.54 -9.24 26.83
CA PRO A 55 -2.22 -9.34 27.43
C PRO A 55 -1.93 -10.82 27.69
N SER A 56 -0.83 -11.31 27.12
CA SER A 56 -0.29 -12.63 27.44
C SER A 56 -0.10 -12.74 28.97
N PRO A 57 -0.47 -13.87 29.61
CA PRO A 57 -0.23 -14.07 31.04
C PRO A 57 1.25 -14.01 31.41
#